data_AF-A0A954N6C5-F1
#
_entry.id   AF-A0A954N6C5-F1
#
_cell.length_a   1.000
_cell.length_b   1.000
_cell.length_c   1.000
_cell.angle_alpha   90.00
_cell.angle_beta   90.00
_cell.angle_gamma   90.00
#
_symmetry.space_group_name_H-M   'P 1'
#
loop_
_entity.id
_entity.type
_entity.pdbx_description
1 polymer ?
#
loop_
_entity_poly.entity_id
_entity_poly.type
_entity_poly.pdbx_seq_one_letter_code
_entity_poly.pdbx_strand_id
1 'polypeptide(L)'
;MFPRTRRAFLQDVGRGLLIAGVGYSTSLELELTSAWGDEAPLSLTFGDREPLVRLMQETAPEKLLPILVEKLKSGTSLRELVSAAALANARTFGGEDYIGFHTMMALVPAYEMAQELPREQQPLPILKVLYRNTNRINEQGGA
;
A
#
# COMPACT_ATOMS: atom_id res chain seq x y z
N MET A 1 28.42 -5.93 -13.58
CA MET A 1 29.63 -5.40 -14.26
C MET A 1 30.85 -6.00 -13.59
N PHE A 2 31.77 -6.63 -14.31
CA PHE A 2 32.95 -7.24 -13.67
C PHE A 2 33.92 -6.16 -13.15
N PRO A 3 34.41 -6.24 -11.90
CA PRO A 3 35.28 -5.22 -11.33
C PRO A 3 36.62 -5.18 -12.10
N ARG A 4 36.95 -4.00 -12.64
CA ARG A 4 38.13 -3.79 -13.50
C ARG A 4 39.45 -3.63 -12.71
N THR A 5 39.41 -3.58 -11.38
CA THR A 5 40.62 -3.47 -10.52
C THR A 5 40.49 -4.30 -9.25
N ARG A 6 41.63 -4.72 -8.68
CA ARG A 6 41.70 -5.42 -7.38
C ARG A 6 41.08 -4.61 -6.25
N ARG A 7 41.24 -3.28 -6.27
CA ARG A 7 40.64 -2.38 -5.27
C ARG A 7 39.12 -2.42 -5.33
N ALA A 8 38.54 -2.33 -6.53
CA ALA A 8 37.09 -2.41 -6.72
C ALA A 8 36.54 -3.75 -6.24
N PHE A 9 37.23 -4.86 -6.57
CA PHE A 9 36.83 -6.18 -6.09
C PHE A 9 36.81 -6.28 -4.56
N LEU A 10 37.87 -5.84 -3.87
CA LEU A 10 37.93 -5.89 -2.41
C LEU A 10 36.90 -4.96 -1.74
N GLN A 11 36.58 -3.84 -2.39
CA GLN A 11 35.53 -2.93 -1.93
C GLN A 11 34.15 -3.59 -1.99
N ASP A 12 33.84 -4.32 -3.07
CA ASP A 12 32.57 -5.04 -3.22
C ASP A 12 32.45 -6.20 -2.22
N VAL A 13 33.51 -6.98 -2.04
CA VAL A 13 33.55 -8.07 -1.04
C VAL A 13 33.41 -7.53 0.38
N GLY A 14 34.11 -6.44 0.72
CA GLY A 14 34.04 -5.82 2.05
C GLY A 14 32.64 -5.30 2.37
N ARG A 15 31.96 -4.69 1.40
CA ARG A 15 30.55 -4.25 1.54
C ARG A 15 29.61 -5.43 1.76
N GLY A 16 29.76 -6.51 0.98
CA GLY A 16 28.95 -7.71 1.15
C GLY A 16 29.14 -8.37 2.52
N LEU A 17 30.37 -8.45 3.00
CA LEU A 17 30.69 -8.99 4.32
C LEU A 17 30.08 -8.15 5.45
N LEU A 18 30.14 -6.82 5.33
CA LEU A 18 29.56 -5.91 6.31
C LEU A 18 28.04 -6.10 6.42
N ILE A 19 27.32 -6.12 5.28
CA ILE A 19 25.87 -6.34 5.22
C ILE A 19 25.50 -7.71 5.82
N ALA A 20 26.25 -8.75 5.47
CA ALA A 20 26.02 -10.09 6.01
C ALA A 20 26.28 -10.17 7.53
N GLY A 21 27.25 -9.40 8.04
CA GLY A 21 27.64 -9.40 9.45
C GLY A 21 26.67 -8.67 10.37
N VAL A 22 26.14 -7.51 9.95
CA VAL A 22 25.15 -6.75 10.73
C VAL A 22 23.71 -7.17 10.47
N GLY A 23 23.46 -7.88 9.36
CA GLY A 23 22.13 -8.28 8.91
C GLY A 23 21.46 -7.21 8.05
N TYR A 24 20.56 -7.66 7.16
CA TYR A 24 19.94 -6.81 6.15
C TYR A 24 19.13 -5.65 6.74
N SER A 25 18.28 -5.90 7.74
CA SER A 25 17.43 -4.86 8.36
C SER A 25 18.27 -3.76 9.02
N THR A 26 19.24 -4.13 9.84
CA THR A 26 20.14 -3.17 10.50
C THR A 26 21.03 -2.45 9.49
N SER A 27 21.44 -3.11 8.40
CA SER A 27 22.20 -2.45 7.34
C SER A 27 21.40 -1.38 6.57
N LEU A 28 20.06 -1.55 6.45
CA LEU A 28 19.17 -0.55 5.87
C LEU A 28 19.02 0.67 6.79
N GLU A 29 18.77 0.44 8.08
CA GLU A 29 18.61 1.52 9.07
C GLU A 29 19.87 2.39 9.22
N LEU A 30 21.05 1.77 9.09
CA LEU A 30 22.35 2.47 9.17
C LEU A 30 22.82 3.04 7.83
N GLU A 31 22.01 2.92 6.77
CA GLU A 31 22.35 3.37 5.41
C GLU A 31 23.66 2.76 4.88
N LEU A 32 24.02 1.55 5.31
CA LEU A 32 25.24 0.85 4.92
C LEU A 32 25.10 0.09 3.61
N THR A 33 23.87 -0.14 3.16
CA THR A 33 23.57 -0.67 1.84
C THR A 33 23.60 0.46 0.81
N SER A 34 24.22 0.25 -0.35
CA SER A 34 23.89 1.08 -1.50
C SER A 34 22.38 0.94 -1.73
N ALA A 35 21.64 2.05 -1.70
CA ALA A 35 20.29 2.06 -2.22
C ALA A 35 20.31 1.30 -3.56
N TRP A 36 19.43 0.33 -3.75
CA TRP A 36 19.08 -0.13 -5.08
C TRP A 36 18.37 1.03 -5.81
N GLY A 37 19.07 2.15 -5.98
CA GLY A 37 18.50 3.49 -6.19
C GLY A 37 18.82 4.08 -7.56
N ASP A 38 19.47 3.33 -8.45
CA ASP A 38 19.58 3.72 -9.86
C ASP A 38 18.47 3.13 -10.74
N GLU A 39 17.68 2.17 -10.20
CA GLU A 39 16.37 1.87 -10.75
C GLU A 39 15.34 2.61 -9.91
N ALA A 40 14.65 3.58 -10.51
CA ALA A 40 13.45 4.14 -9.90
C ALA A 40 12.58 2.97 -9.42
N PRO A 41 12.11 2.94 -8.16
CA PRO A 41 11.33 1.82 -7.65
C PRO A 41 10.20 1.57 -8.63
N LEU A 42 10.18 0.36 -9.22
CA LEU A 42 9.11 -0.06 -10.11
C LEU A 42 7.80 0.20 -9.38
N SER A 43 7.01 1.16 -9.86
CA SER A 43 5.72 1.43 -9.25
C SER A 43 4.90 0.15 -9.36
N LEU A 44 4.55 -0.43 -8.21
CA LEU A 44 3.67 -1.58 -8.16
C LEU A 44 2.39 -1.21 -8.89
N THR A 45 2.03 -1.90 -9.97
CA THR A 45 0.75 -1.70 -10.67
C THR A 45 -0.15 -2.90 -10.43
N PHE A 46 -1.45 -2.65 -10.30
CA PHE A 46 -2.44 -3.68 -9.97
C PHE A 46 -3.38 -4.00 -11.14
N GLY A 47 -2.92 -3.81 -12.38
CA GLY A 47 -3.69 -4.08 -13.59
C GLY A 47 -5.03 -3.35 -13.59
N ASP A 48 -6.12 -4.09 -13.82
CA ASP A 48 -7.48 -3.54 -13.87
C ASP A 48 -7.95 -2.89 -12.56
N ARG A 49 -7.29 -3.21 -11.42
CA ARG A 49 -7.59 -2.60 -10.12
C ARG A 49 -6.92 -1.25 -9.93
N GLU A 50 -5.91 -0.93 -10.75
CA GLU A 50 -5.12 0.30 -10.62
C GLU A 50 -5.98 1.57 -10.52
N PRO A 51 -7.03 1.78 -11.34
CA PRO A 51 -7.83 3.01 -11.25
C PRO A 51 -8.56 3.15 -9.92
N LEU A 52 -9.04 2.05 -9.33
CA LEU A 52 -9.71 2.07 -8.03
C LEU A 52 -8.69 2.24 -6.89
N VAL A 53 -7.50 1.65 -7.02
CA VAL A 53 -6.42 1.81 -6.04
C VAL A 53 -5.99 3.27 -5.99
N ARG A 54 -5.68 3.86 -7.15
CA ARG A 54 -5.31 5.28 -7.26
C ARG A 54 -6.41 6.19 -6.74
N LEU A 55 -7.67 5.90 -7.05
CA LEU A 55 -8.81 6.63 -6.49
C LEU A 55 -8.77 6.65 -4.96
N MET A 56 -8.45 5.54 -4.29
CA MET A 56 -8.35 5.47 -2.83
C MET A 56 -7.10 6.15 -2.26
N GLN A 57 -6.06 6.39 -3.07
CA GLN A 57 -4.82 7.06 -2.62
C GLN A 57 -4.86 8.57 -2.86
N GLU A 58 -5.38 8.98 -4.02
CA GLU A 58 -5.32 10.36 -4.53
C GLU A 58 -6.56 11.19 -4.15
N THR A 59 -7.66 10.54 -3.79
CA THR A 59 -8.89 11.27 -3.44
C THR A 59 -8.82 11.81 -2.03
N ALA A 60 -8.97 13.13 -1.90
CA ALA A 60 -9.11 13.78 -0.59
C ALA A 60 -10.30 13.18 0.19
N PRO A 61 -10.14 12.85 1.48
CA PRO A 61 -11.13 12.07 2.25
C PRO A 61 -12.56 12.64 2.19
N GLU A 62 -12.70 13.96 2.23
CA GLU A 62 -13.98 14.68 2.20
C GLU A 62 -14.75 14.52 0.88
N LYS A 63 -14.07 14.12 -0.20
CA LYS A 63 -14.68 13.87 -1.53
C LYS A 63 -14.92 12.39 -1.80
N LEU A 64 -14.35 11.51 -0.98
CA LEU A 64 -14.32 10.07 -1.26
C LEU A 64 -15.71 9.45 -1.29
N LEU A 65 -16.52 9.66 -0.25
CA LEU A 65 -17.81 8.97 -0.12
C LEU A 65 -18.77 9.22 -1.30
N PRO A 66 -18.99 10.47 -1.76
CA PRO A 66 -19.78 10.71 -2.97
C PRO A 66 -19.27 9.95 -4.19
N ILE A 67 -17.96 9.94 -4.41
CA ILE A 67 -17.34 9.26 -5.56
C ILE A 67 -17.55 7.74 -5.48
N LEU A 68 -17.37 7.14 -4.30
CA LEU A 68 -17.57 5.70 -4.10
C LEU A 68 -19.03 5.29 -4.30
N VAL A 69 -19.97 6.12 -3.85
CA VAL A 69 -21.40 5.89 -4.09
C VAL A 69 -21.71 5.89 -5.59
N GLU A 70 -21.15 6.84 -6.35
CA GLU A 70 -21.33 6.86 -7.81
C GLU A 70 -20.68 5.64 -8.49
N LYS A 71 -19.52 5.16 -8.01
CA LYS A 71 -18.92 3.90 -8.51
C LYS A 71 -19.83 2.69 -8.30
N LEU A 72 -20.43 2.58 -7.11
CA LEU A 72 -21.40 1.52 -6.81
C LEU A 72 -22.62 1.59 -7.73
N LYS A 73 -23.17 2.79 -7.96
CA LYS A 73 -24.28 2.99 -8.90
C LYS A 73 -23.92 2.65 -10.35
N SER A 74 -22.66 2.91 -10.75
CA SER A 74 -22.15 2.53 -12.08
C SER A 74 -21.82 1.03 -12.23
N GLY A 75 -22.04 0.21 -11.20
CA GLY A 75 -21.88 -1.23 -11.27
C GLY A 75 -20.57 -1.79 -10.69
N THR A 76 -19.70 -0.95 -10.12
CA THR A 76 -18.55 -1.46 -9.36
C THR A 76 -19.06 -2.23 -8.14
N SER A 77 -18.60 -3.46 -7.91
CA SER A 77 -19.09 -4.25 -6.78
C SER A 77 -18.38 -3.91 -5.47
N LEU A 78 -19.01 -4.23 -4.35
CA LEU A 78 -18.43 -4.04 -3.01
C LEU A 78 -17.10 -4.79 -2.83
N ARG A 79 -16.98 -5.99 -3.40
CA ARG A 79 -15.73 -6.78 -3.37
C ARG A 79 -14.59 -6.02 -4.05
N GLU A 80 -14.89 -5.36 -5.17
CA GLU A 80 -13.89 -4.62 -5.95
C GLU A 80 -13.34 -3.43 -5.18
N LEU A 81 -14.21 -2.67 -4.50
CA LEU A 81 -13.80 -1.55 -3.65
C LEU A 81 -12.97 -2.01 -2.45
N VAL A 82 -13.37 -3.10 -1.79
CA VAL A 82 -12.65 -3.67 -0.64
C VAL A 82 -11.26 -4.16 -1.09
N SER A 83 -11.18 -4.89 -2.21
CA SER A 83 -9.89 -5.33 -2.76
C SER A 83 -8.99 -4.15 -3.15
N ALA A 84 -9.54 -3.11 -3.78
CA ALA A 84 -8.77 -1.92 -4.13
C ALA A 84 -8.24 -1.18 -2.88
N ALA A 85 -9.04 -1.07 -1.82
CA ALA A 85 -8.58 -0.44 -0.58
C ALA A 85 -7.49 -1.25 0.13
N ALA A 86 -7.57 -2.58 0.09
CA ALA A 86 -6.50 -3.45 0.59
C ALA A 86 -5.18 -3.23 -0.14
N LEU A 87 -5.24 -3.13 -1.48
CA LEU A 87 -4.06 -2.86 -2.32
C LEU A 87 -3.51 -1.44 -2.12
N ALA A 88 -4.39 -0.44 -1.98
CA ALA A 88 -4.00 0.92 -1.65
C ALA A 88 -3.28 1.00 -0.30
N ASN A 89 -3.81 0.31 0.72
CA ASN A 89 -3.18 0.21 2.03
C ASN A 89 -1.80 -0.45 1.94
N ALA A 90 -1.72 -1.61 1.26
CA ALA A 90 -0.46 -2.34 1.10
C ALA A 90 0.60 -1.50 0.35
N ARG A 91 0.21 -0.79 -0.71
CA ARG A 91 1.12 0.10 -1.45
C ARG A 91 1.60 1.27 -0.60
N THR A 92 0.74 1.88 0.21
CA THR A 92 1.11 3.04 1.02
C THR A 92 1.97 2.66 2.22
N PHE A 93 1.63 1.59 2.93
CA PHE A 93 2.22 1.31 4.24
C PHE A 93 3.18 0.12 4.26
N GLY A 94 3.13 -0.80 3.29
CA GLY A 94 3.98 -1.99 3.27
C GLY A 94 3.86 -2.91 4.49
N GLY A 95 2.90 -2.67 5.38
CA GLY A 95 2.81 -3.34 6.69
C GLY A 95 3.68 -2.69 7.78
N GLU A 96 3.93 -1.38 7.72
CA GLU A 96 4.76 -0.69 8.74
C GLU A 96 3.97 0.35 9.56
N ASP A 97 2.77 0.76 9.13
CA ASP A 97 1.94 1.72 9.85
C ASP A 97 0.94 1.03 10.79
N TYR A 98 1.07 1.24 12.11
CA TYR A 98 0.18 0.66 13.12
C TYR A 98 -1.30 1.00 12.87
N ILE A 99 -1.61 2.24 12.53
CA ILE A 99 -3.00 2.67 12.26
C ILE A 99 -3.48 2.08 10.92
N GLY A 100 -2.60 2.04 9.91
CA GLY A 100 -2.82 1.41 8.61
C GLY A 100 -3.14 -0.07 8.73
N PHE A 101 -2.49 -0.80 9.66
CA PHE A 101 -2.87 -2.18 9.98
C PHE A 101 -4.31 -2.27 10.50
N HIS A 102 -4.70 -1.39 11.41
CA HIS A 102 -6.06 -1.39 11.95
C HIS A 102 -7.11 -1.10 10.88
N THR A 103 -6.82 -0.18 9.95
CA THR A 103 -7.74 0.09 8.84
C THR A 103 -7.81 -1.08 7.85
N MET A 104 -6.68 -1.75 7.59
CA MET A 104 -6.61 -2.96 6.77
C MET A 104 -7.39 -4.13 7.39
N MET A 105 -7.15 -4.43 8.67
CA MET A 105 -7.82 -5.52 9.39
C MET A 105 -9.34 -5.31 9.50
N ALA A 106 -9.82 -4.06 9.44
CA ALA A 106 -11.25 -3.76 9.46
C ALA A 106 -11.97 -4.05 8.13
N LEU A 107 -11.25 -4.28 7.02
CA LEU A 107 -11.87 -4.48 5.69
C LEU A 107 -12.67 -5.79 5.59
N VAL A 108 -12.09 -6.91 6.04
CA VAL A 108 -12.77 -8.22 5.97
C VAL A 108 -13.99 -8.28 6.87
N PRO A 109 -13.92 -7.90 8.17
CA PRO A 109 -15.11 -7.86 9.02
C PRO A 109 -16.20 -6.94 8.49
N ALA A 110 -15.84 -5.79 7.90
CA ALA A 110 -16.83 -4.91 7.28
C ALA A 110 -17.50 -5.53 6.05
N TYR A 111 -16.75 -6.29 5.23
CA TYR A 111 -17.30 -7.01 4.10
C TYR A 111 -18.22 -8.15 4.52
N GLU A 112 -17.88 -8.87 5.58
CA GLU A 112 -18.73 -9.92 6.16
C GLU A 112 -20.01 -9.35 6.77
N MET A 113 -19.90 -8.31 7.61
CA MET A 113 -21.07 -7.59 8.14
C MET A 113 -21.99 -7.07 7.02
N ALA A 114 -21.43 -6.63 5.89
CA ALA A 114 -22.22 -6.20 4.75
C ALA A 114 -23.06 -7.33 4.15
N GLN A 115 -22.61 -8.59 4.19
CA GLN A 115 -23.40 -9.72 3.66
C GLN A 115 -24.63 -10.03 4.51
N GLU A 116 -24.59 -9.71 5.80
CA GLU A 116 -25.68 -9.93 6.76
C GLU A 116 -26.77 -8.84 6.72
N LEU A 117 -26.57 -7.77 5.94
CA LEU A 117 -27.48 -6.63 5.86
C LEU A 117 -28.42 -6.71 4.64
N PRO A 118 -29.60 -6.06 4.72
CA PRO A 118 -30.42 -5.81 3.54
C PRO A 118 -29.63 -5.13 2.43
N ARG A 119 -29.93 -5.45 1.16
CA ARG A 119 -29.17 -5.01 -0.02
C ARG A 119 -28.82 -3.51 -0.03
N GLU A 120 -29.78 -2.67 0.34
CA GLU A 120 -29.62 -1.21 0.36
C GLU A 120 -28.66 -0.70 1.45
N GLN A 121 -28.44 -1.50 2.49
CA GLN A 121 -27.61 -1.16 3.66
C GLN A 121 -26.22 -1.82 3.60
N GLN A 122 -26.01 -2.81 2.74
CA GLN A 122 -24.72 -3.50 2.59
C GLN A 122 -23.52 -2.56 2.38
N PRO A 123 -23.63 -1.42 1.67
CA PRO A 123 -22.49 -0.52 1.51
C PRO A 123 -22.04 0.15 2.83
N LEU A 124 -22.92 0.31 3.82
CA LEU A 124 -22.68 1.17 4.99
C LEU A 124 -21.45 0.76 5.82
N PRO A 125 -21.26 -0.52 6.21
CA PRO A 125 -20.09 -0.93 6.98
C PRO A 125 -18.79 -0.72 6.19
N ILE A 126 -18.82 -0.99 4.88
CA ILE A 126 -17.67 -0.90 3.99
C ILE A 126 -17.27 0.56 3.78
N LEU A 127 -18.21 1.44 3.42
CA LEU A 127 -17.93 2.85 3.13
C LEU A 127 -17.22 3.56 4.30
N LYS A 128 -17.63 3.28 5.54
CA LYS A 128 -16.96 3.80 6.74
C LYS A 128 -15.49 3.35 6.83
N VAL A 129 -15.19 2.08 6.51
CA VAL A 129 -13.82 1.56 6.57
C VAL A 129 -12.98 2.10 5.42
N LEU A 130 -13.53 2.17 4.20
CA LEU A 130 -12.86 2.77 3.04
C LEU A 130 -12.46 4.23 3.31
N TYR A 131 -13.35 5.00 3.94
CA TYR A 131 -13.04 6.37 4.37
C TYR A 131 -11.89 6.42 5.38
N ARG A 132 -11.93 5.61 6.44
CA ARG A 132 -10.85 5.60 7.45
C ARG A 132 -9.50 5.20 6.85
N ASN A 133 -9.50 4.22 5.96
CA ASN A 133 -8.30 3.76 5.28
C ASN A 133 -7.70 4.87 4.40
N THR A 134 -8.53 5.49 3.56
CA THR A 134 -8.13 6.60 2.68
C THR A 134 -7.68 7.82 3.48
N ASN A 135 -8.36 8.16 4.57
CA ASN A 135 -7.97 9.25 5.46
C ASN A 135 -6.57 9.02 6.04
N ARG A 136 -6.27 7.79 6.48
CA ARG A 136 -4.94 7.45 6.98
C ARG A 136 -3.88 7.51 5.89
N ILE A 137 -4.20 7.06 4.67
CA ILE A 137 -3.30 7.17 3.51
C ILE A 137 -2.99 8.65 3.22
N ASN A 138 -4.00 9.52 3.27
CA ASN A 138 -3.83 10.94 3.01
C ASN A 138 -3.00 11.65 4.09
N GLU A 139 -3.21 11.33 5.37
CA GLU A 139 -2.41 11.86 6.50
C GLU A 139 -0.89 11.59 6.37
N GLN A 140 -0.51 10.50 5.72
CA GLN A 140 0.90 10.11 5.50
C GLN A 140 1.49 10.68 4.21
N GLY A 141 0.82 11.65 3.58
CA GLY A 141 1.25 12.26 2.32
C GLY A 141 0.92 11.40 1.11
N GLY A 142 -0.28 10.81 1.10
CA GLY A 142 -0.83 10.08 -0.05
C GLY A 142 -0.50 10.81 -1.36
N ALA A 143 0.15 10.09 -2.27
CA ALA A 143 0.64 10.61 -3.54
C ALA A 143 -0.49 10.99 -4.48
#